data_AF-A0AAJ7ITT8-F1
#
_entry.id   AF-A0AAJ7ITT8-F1
#
_cell.length_a   1.000
_cell.length_b   1.000
_cell.length_c   1.000
_cell.angle_alpha   90.00
_cell.angle_beta   90.00
_cell.angle_gamma   90.00
#
_symmetry.space_group_name_H-M   'P 1'
#
loop_
_entity.id
_entity.type
_entity.pdbx_description
1 polymer ?
#
loop_
_entity_poly.entity_id
_entity_poly.type
_entity_poly.pdbx_seq_one_letter_code
_entity_poly.pdbx_strand_id
1 'polypeptide(L)'
;MSKSQQQNGMMPGGGAVVADTDDFSDGDSTPLTQDYGDSQRTVVETKGWDVFRNPPPKIDSGSMANQRCLEVTVQITKVIVYLLVFVIVLGSGVVAKGTILFMTSQLKANRTIDYCNKELDRNKQYVITLPEEERIAWIWCIIIAFAVPEFGTLIRSIRICIFKSWKKPPASHFLLVFLMETFHVIGLALMFLAVLPELNAVEGAMLTNCVCFVPGLLGLLSRNKNKDESKRFVLVLIDIAALAAQGTSFFLWPLLNSSRPSLWLIPPSLFLVSCGWWENYVSMQSPF
;
A
#
# COMPACT_ATOMS: atom_id res chain seq x y z
N MET A 1 -8.52 10.09 68.60
CA MET A 1 -9.76 10.76 69.08
C MET A 1 -10.65 10.99 67.86
N SER A 2 -11.66 10.13 67.62
CA SER A 2 -13.10 10.37 67.88
C SER A 2 -13.63 11.58 67.08
N LYS A 3 -14.57 11.52 66.12
CA LYS A 3 -15.90 10.85 66.07
C LYS A 3 -16.42 10.94 64.61
N SER A 4 -16.84 9.84 63.97
CA SER A 4 -18.24 9.37 63.77
C SER A 4 -19.16 10.26 62.91
N GLN A 5 -19.60 9.73 61.76
CA GLN A 5 -21.03 9.67 61.43
C GLN A 5 -21.33 8.56 60.41
N GLN A 6 -22.09 7.56 60.86
CA GLN A 6 -22.80 6.59 60.03
C GLN A 6 -23.98 7.26 59.33
N GLN A 7 -24.30 6.81 58.12
CA GLN A 7 -25.69 6.63 57.72
C GLN A 7 -25.81 5.37 56.86
N ASN A 8 -26.67 4.47 57.31
CA ASN A 8 -26.96 3.15 56.77
C ASN A 8 -28.29 3.18 56.00
N GLY A 9 -28.45 2.25 55.05
CA GLY A 9 -29.73 1.86 54.43
C GLY A 9 -29.73 2.13 52.92
N MET A 10 -30.16 1.24 52.03
CA MET A 10 -30.89 -0.03 52.13
C MET A 10 -30.81 -0.67 50.74
N MET A 11 -30.40 -1.94 50.63
CA MET A 11 -30.62 -2.76 49.41
C MET A 11 -31.99 -3.45 49.53
N PRO A 12 -32.67 -3.69 48.41
CA PRO A 12 -33.04 -5.07 48.13
C PRO A 12 -32.68 -5.47 46.69
N GLY A 13 -32.17 -6.70 46.57
CA GLY A 13 -31.83 -7.30 45.29
C GLY A 13 -33.05 -7.72 44.47
N GLY A 14 -32.81 -7.91 43.18
CA GLY A 14 -33.68 -8.57 42.22
C GLY A 14 -32.83 -8.98 41.04
N GLY A 15 -32.52 -10.28 40.94
CA GLY A 15 -31.65 -10.84 39.93
C GLY A 15 -32.22 -10.74 38.52
N ALA A 16 -31.32 -10.52 37.56
CA ALA A 16 -31.50 -10.91 36.18
C ALA A 16 -30.23 -11.67 35.76
N VAL A 17 -30.34 -12.99 35.79
CA VAL A 17 -29.46 -13.91 35.09
C VAL A 17 -29.64 -13.64 33.60
N VAL A 18 -28.61 -13.17 32.92
CA VAL A 18 -28.53 -13.22 31.46
C VAL A 18 -27.22 -13.90 31.11
N ALA A 19 -27.38 -14.95 30.32
CA ALA A 19 -26.39 -15.95 29.99
C ALA A 19 -25.19 -15.34 29.25
N ASP A 20 -24.02 -15.74 29.72
CA ASP A 20 -22.76 -15.70 29.02
C ASP A 20 -22.69 -16.96 28.15
N THR A 21 -22.56 -16.80 26.82
CA THR A 21 -21.95 -17.76 25.90
C THR A 21 -21.65 -17.03 24.59
N ASP A 22 -20.40 -16.62 24.41
CA ASP A 22 -19.63 -16.79 23.17
C ASP A 22 -18.19 -16.27 23.41
N ASP A 23 -17.51 -16.90 24.38
CA ASP A 23 -16.08 -16.71 24.59
C ASP A 23 -15.31 -17.61 23.63
N PHE A 24 -14.69 -17.01 22.61
CA PHE A 24 -13.81 -17.69 21.66
C PHE A 24 -12.49 -18.01 22.34
N SER A 25 -12.44 -19.14 23.05
CA SER A 25 -11.22 -19.71 23.59
C SER A 25 -10.39 -20.36 22.47
N ASP A 26 -9.45 -19.60 21.88
CA ASP A 26 -8.29 -20.19 21.21
C ASP A 26 -7.33 -20.73 22.29
N GLY A 27 -7.38 -22.05 22.48
CA GLY A 27 -6.35 -22.78 23.19
C GLY A 27 -5.09 -22.85 22.36
N ASP A 28 -4.04 -22.14 22.79
CA ASP A 28 -2.77 -22.76 23.16
C ASP A 28 -1.71 -21.70 23.52
N SER A 29 -0.99 -21.97 24.61
CA SER A 29 0.32 -21.43 24.98
C SER A 29 0.41 -19.99 25.52
N THR A 30 -0.19 -19.74 26.68
CA THR A 30 0.33 -18.74 27.64
C THR A 30 0.94 -19.45 28.84
N PRO A 31 2.27 -19.46 29.02
CA PRO A 31 2.83 -19.88 30.30
C PRO A 31 2.54 -18.81 31.35
N LEU A 32 1.87 -19.22 32.42
CA LEU A 32 1.68 -18.44 33.64
C LEU A 32 3.04 -18.01 34.21
N THR A 33 3.45 -16.78 33.91
CA THR A 33 4.43 -16.06 34.73
C THR A 33 4.16 -14.57 34.62
N GLN A 34 3.30 -14.09 35.50
CA GLN A 34 3.27 -12.68 35.84
C GLN A 34 3.29 -12.59 37.36
N ASP A 35 4.48 -12.42 37.92
CA ASP A 35 4.62 -11.46 39.00
C ASP A 35 5.98 -10.76 38.92
N TYR A 36 5.94 -9.46 39.15
CA TYR A 36 7.00 -8.50 38.88
C TYR A 36 7.73 -8.23 40.20
N GLY A 37 9.04 -8.45 40.22
CA GLY A 37 9.94 -7.96 41.26
C GLY A 37 10.47 -9.03 42.21
N ASP A 38 11.69 -9.49 42.00
CA ASP A 38 12.82 -9.10 42.84
C ASP A 38 14.12 -9.72 42.27
N SER A 39 15.23 -9.02 42.45
CA SER A 39 16.56 -9.56 42.19
C SER A 39 16.86 -10.67 43.18
N GLN A 40 16.84 -11.93 42.75
CA GLN A 40 17.80 -12.91 43.24
C GLN A 40 17.84 -14.15 42.34
N ARG A 41 19.07 -14.55 42.00
CA ARG A 41 19.39 -15.87 41.48
C ARG A 41 18.74 -16.93 42.39
N THR A 42 17.66 -17.52 41.94
CA THR A 42 17.20 -18.81 42.45
C THR A 42 17.40 -19.81 41.32
N VAL A 43 18.40 -20.65 41.51
CA VAL A 43 18.52 -21.91 40.79
C VAL A 43 17.21 -22.64 41.06
N VAL A 44 16.29 -22.58 40.09
CA VAL A 44 15.03 -23.33 40.17
C VAL A 44 15.42 -24.80 40.24
N GLU A 45 15.13 -25.40 41.39
CA GLU A 45 15.41 -26.80 41.70
C GLU A 45 14.80 -27.67 40.60
N THR A 46 15.66 -28.36 39.84
CA THR A 46 15.27 -29.20 38.72
C THR A 46 14.52 -30.42 39.24
N LYS A 47 13.19 -30.43 39.09
CA LYS A 47 12.36 -31.59 39.40
C LYS A 47 12.66 -32.70 38.40
N GLY A 48 13.28 -33.79 38.85
CA GLY A 48 13.87 -34.87 38.02
C GLY A 48 12.91 -35.71 37.17
N TRP A 49 11.64 -35.34 37.07
CA TRP A 49 10.64 -36.02 36.24
C TRP A 49 10.41 -35.33 34.88
N ASP A 50 10.97 -34.14 34.67
CA ASP A 50 10.90 -33.39 33.41
C ASP A 50 12.19 -33.58 32.60
N VAL A 51 12.35 -34.79 32.05
CA VAL A 51 13.55 -35.28 31.34
C VAL A 51 13.68 -34.71 29.92
N PHE A 52 12.64 -34.05 29.40
CA PHE A 52 12.59 -33.54 28.02
C PHE A 52 12.64 -32.01 27.93
N ARG A 53 13.31 -31.35 28.87
CA ARG A 53 13.71 -29.96 28.66
C ARG A 53 14.96 -29.95 27.80
N ASN A 54 14.93 -29.18 26.71
CA ASN A 54 16.15 -28.72 26.05
C ASN A 54 16.65 -27.50 26.83
N PRO A 55 17.53 -27.63 27.84
CA PRO A 55 18.13 -26.47 28.47
C PRO A 55 18.86 -25.66 27.37
N PRO A 56 18.80 -24.33 27.42
CA PRO A 56 19.55 -23.51 26.49
C PRO A 56 21.02 -23.93 26.55
N PRO A 57 21.69 -24.14 25.39
CA PRO A 57 23.06 -24.60 25.37
C PRO A 57 23.92 -23.69 26.23
N LYS A 58 24.73 -24.30 27.11
CA LYS A 58 25.71 -23.56 27.90
C LYS A 58 26.67 -22.89 26.93
N ILE A 59 26.75 -21.57 27.00
CA ILE A 59 27.64 -20.76 26.18
C ILE A 59 29.04 -20.97 26.76
N ASP A 60 29.77 -21.98 26.28
CA ASP A 60 31.14 -22.23 26.75
C ASP A 60 32.03 -21.04 26.36
N SER A 61 32.44 -20.32 27.39
CA SER A 61 33.08 -19.00 27.32
C SER A 61 34.58 -19.14 27.05
N GLY A 62 34.93 -19.49 25.80
CA GLY A 62 36.31 -19.47 25.29
C GLY A 62 36.56 -18.47 24.15
N SER A 63 35.49 -17.97 23.51
CA SER A 63 35.57 -17.07 22.34
C SER A 63 34.81 -15.74 22.54
N MET A 64 34.49 -15.38 23.78
CA MET A 64 33.69 -14.20 24.14
C MET A 64 34.40 -12.85 23.97
N ALA A 65 35.65 -12.81 23.49
CA ALA A 65 36.37 -11.55 23.24
C ALA A 65 35.81 -10.76 22.04
N ASN A 66 35.10 -11.40 21.11
CA ASN A 66 34.72 -10.77 19.84
C ASN A 66 33.22 -10.46 19.68
N GLN A 67 32.43 -10.45 20.76
CA GLN A 67 30.99 -10.13 20.68
C GLN A 67 30.73 -8.70 20.19
N ARG A 68 31.50 -7.69 20.65
CA ARG A 68 31.35 -6.30 20.17
C ARG A 68 31.67 -6.14 18.69
N CYS A 69 32.72 -6.80 18.19
CA CYS A 69 33.06 -6.77 16.77
C CYS A 69 32.00 -7.52 15.94
N LEU A 70 31.47 -8.64 16.44
CA LEU A 70 30.39 -9.38 15.80
C LEU A 70 29.11 -8.52 15.75
N GLU A 71 28.71 -7.89 16.85
CA GLU A 71 27.56 -6.99 16.93
C GLU A 71 27.70 -5.79 15.98
N VAL A 72 28.87 -5.14 15.97
CA VAL A 72 29.18 -4.04 15.03
C VAL A 72 29.15 -4.53 13.58
N THR A 73 29.73 -5.70 13.30
CA THR A 73 29.73 -6.30 11.96
C THR A 73 28.31 -6.65 11.51
N VAL A 74 27.46 -7.17 12.39
CA VAL A 74 26.04 -7.45 12.11
C VAL A 74 25.28 -6.16 11.87
N GLN A 75 25.55 -5.09 12.62
CA GLN A 75 24.91 -3.79 12.41
C GLN A 75 25.30 -3.18 11.06
N ILE A 76 26.60 -3.18 10.71
CA ILE A 76 27.10 -2.73 9.41
C ILE A 76 26.49 -3.58 8.29
N THR A 77 26.47 -4.91 8.45
CA THR A 77 25.87 -5.83 7.48
C THR A 77 24.40 -5.54 7.26
N LYS A 78 23.61 -5.29 8.32
CA LYS A 78 22.21 -4.88 8.21
C LYS A 78 22.05 -3.57 7.42
N VAL A 79 22.86 -2.56 7.72
CA VAL A 79 22.84 -1.28 6.99
C VAL A 79 23.15 -1.49 5.50
N ILE A 80 24.16 -2.30 5.18
CA ILE A 80 24.51 -2.64 3.79
C ILE A 80 23.36 -3.36 3.11
N VAL A 81 22.76 -4.37 3.75
CA VAL A 81 21.62 -5.12 3.20
C VAL A 81 20.42 -4.19 2.99
N TYR A 82 20.10 -3.31 3.93
CA TYR A 82 19.02 -2.33 3.77
C TYR A 82 19.30 -1.35 2.62
N LEU A 83 20.55 -0.86 2.48
CA LEU A 83 20.93 0.01 1.38
C LEU A 83 20.84 -0.72 0.03
N LEU A 84 21.30 -1.97 -0.03
CA LEU A 84 21.22 -2.78 -1.24
C LEU A 84 19.77 -3.05 -1.63
N VAL A 85 18.94 -3.49 -0.69
CA VAL A 85 17.50 -3.71 -0.91
C VAL A 85 16.83 -2.41 -1.35
N PHE A 86 17.18 -1.28 -0.73
CA PHE A 86 16.67 0.04 -1.13
C PHE A 86 17.02 0.39 -2.58
N VAL A 87 18.28 0.17 -3.00
CA VAL A 87 18.71 0.41 -4.39
C VAL A 87 17.99 -0.53 -5.36
N ILE A 88 17.84 -1.82 -5.04
CA ILE A 88 17.13 -2.77 -5.91
C ILE A 88 15.65 -2.41 -6.03
N VAL A 89 14.99 -2.05 -4.92
CA VAL A 89 13.57 -1.71 -4.91
C VAL A 89 13.32 -0.39 -5.65
N LEU A 90 14.13 0.65 -5.39
CA LEU A 90 14.02 1.91 -6.14
C LEU A 90 14.35 1.73 -7.62
N GLY A 91 15.43 1.02 -7.93
CA GLY A 91 15.86 0.75 -9.30
C GLY A 91 14.79 -0.01 -10.08
N SER A 92 14.24 -1.07 -9.51
CA SER A 92 13.15 -1.82 -10.14
C SER A 92 11.88 -0.99 -10.31
N GLY A 93 11.53 -0.14 -9.35
CA GLY A 93 10.42 0.81 -9.48
C GLY A 93 10.61 1.82 -10.60
N VAL A 94 11.79 2.41 -10.73
CA VAL A 94 12.12 3.37 -11.82
C VAL A 94 12.09 2.67 -13.17
N VAL A 95 12.69 1.48 -13.28
CA VAL A 95 12.69 0.70 -14.53
C VAL A 95 11.27 0.28 -14.90
N ALA A 96 10.46 -0.20 -13.95
CA ALA A 96 9.08 -0.59 -14.21
C ALA A 96 8.24 0.59 -14.69
N LYS A 97 8.32 1.74 -14.00
CA LYS A 97 7.59 2.96 -14.38
C LYS A 97 8.05 3.50 -15.73
N GLY A 98 9.36 3.53 -15.98
CA GLY A 98 9.92 3.96 -17.27
C GLY A 98 9.52 3.03 -18.42
N THR A 99 9.52 1.72 -18.19
CA THR A 99 9.11 0.72 -19.20
C THR A 99 7.63 0.86 -19.55
N ILE A 100 6.77 1.05 -18.54
CA ILE A 100 5.34 1.31 -18.75
C ILE A 100 5.12 2.58 -19.58
N LEU A 101 5.77 3.69 -19.21
CA LEU A 101 5.62 4.96 -19.94
C LEU A 101 6.13 4.82 -21.38
N PHE A 102 7.24 4.10 -21.56
CA PHE A 102 7.76 3.77 -22.89
C PHE A 102 6.73 2.96 -23.71
N MET A 103 6.19 1.87 -23.17
CA MET A 103 5.17 1.05 -23.82
C MET A 103 3.96 1.91 -24.23
N THR A 104 3.43 2.73 -23.33
CA THR A 104 2.27 3.59 -23.62
C THR A 104 2.55 4.67 -24.68
N SER A 105 3.79 5.16 -24.77
CA SER A 105 4.16 6.16 -25.78
C SER A 105 4.16 5.62 -27.21
N GLN A 106 4.22 4.30 -27.36
CA GLN A 106 4.14 3.63 -28.67
C GLN A 106 2.69 3.37 -29.12
N LEU A 107 1.69 3.62 -28.27
CA LEU A 107 0.28 3.41 -28.62
C LEU A 107 -0.33 4.58 -29.43
N LYS A 108 0.39 5.70 -29.56
CA LYS A 108 -0.09 6.90 -30.25
C LYS A 108 -0.37 6.59 -31.73
N ALA A 109 -1.60 6.86 -32.15
CA ALA A 109 -2.02 6.65 -33.54
C ALA A 109 -1.29 7.61 -34.49
N ASN A 110 -0.98 7.13 -35.71
CA ASN A 110 -0.35 7.90 -36.78
C ASN A 110 0.97 8.56 -36.36
N ARG A 111 1.79 7.86 -35.57
CA ARG A 111 3.13 8.34 -35.22
C ARG A 111 3.99 8.41 -36.47
N THR A 112 4.37 9.63 -36.82
CA THR A 112 5.31 9.92 -37.87
C THR A 112 6.70 10.11 -37.28
N ILE A 113 7.67 9.31 -37.70
CA ILE A 113 9.07 9.51 -37.36
C ILE A 113 9.74 10.18 -38.55
N ASP A 114 10.35 11.34 -38.30
CA ASP A 114 11.16 12.03 -39.30
C ASP A 114 12.45 11.25 -39.50
N TYR A 115 12.57 10.61 -40.66
CA TYR A 115 13.75 9.89 -41.06
C TYR A 115 14.78 10.88 -41.61
N CYS A 116 15.76 11.23 -40.79
CA CYS A 116 16.87 12.08 -41.20
C CYS A 116 17.99 11.24 -41.83
N ASN A 117 17.91 11.02 -43.14
CA ASN A 117 19.01 10.41 -43.89
C ASN A 117 19.81 11.50 -44.61
N LYS A 118 21.05 11.72 -44.16
CA LYS A 118 21.97 12.69 -44.77
C LYS A 118 22.37 12.32 -46.20
N GLU A 119 22.25 11.05 -46.57
CA GLU A 119 22.65 10.51 -47.88
C GLU A 119 21.55 10.65 -48.95
N LEU A 120 20.29 10.91 -48.56
CA LEU A 120 19.13 10.77 -49.45
C LEU A 120 18.51 12.07 -49.98
N ASP A 121 19.23 13.20 -49.84
CA ASP A 121 18.86 14.59 -50.22
C ASP A 121 18.60 15.50 -49.00
N ARG A 122 19.30 16.65 -48.94
CA ARG A 122 19.37 17.55 -47.79
C ARG A 122 18.09 18.40 -47.61
N ASN A 123 17.21 18.39 -48.62
CA ASN A 123 16.02 19.23 -48.72
C ASN A 123 14.69 18.47 -48.59
N LYS A 124 14.71 17.14 -48.41
CA LYS A 124 13.49 16.33 -48.28
C LYS A 124 13.43 15.65 -46.92
N GLN A 125 12.35 15.91 -46.18
CA GLN A 125 12.03 15.15 -44.97
C GLN A 125 11.25 13.91 -45.37
N TYR A 126 11.81 12.74 -45.07
CA TYR A 126 11.13 11.47 -45.23
C TYR A 126 10.37 11.18 -43.94
N VAL A 127 9.05 11.03 -44.05
CA VAL A 127 8.20 10.78 -42.90
C VAL A 127 7.73 9.32 -42.98
N ILE A 128 8.07 8.52 -41.97
CA ILE A 128 7.61 7.13 -41.89
C ILE A 128 6.45 7.08 -40.89
N THR A 129 5.29 6.64 -41.36
CA THR A 129 4.15 6.28 -40.52
C THR A 129 4.35 4.86 -40.00
N LEU A 130 4.36 4.68 -38.68
CA LEU A 130 4.49 3.34 -38.10
C LEU A 130 3.27 2.46 -38.46
N PRO A 131 3.49 1.17 -38.76
CA PRO A 131 2.41 0.23 -39.10
C PRO A 131 1.53 -0.10 -37.90
N GLU A 132 0.25 -0.40 -38.16
CA GLU A 132 -0.72 -0.74 -37.10
C GLU A 132 -0.37 -2.02 -36.33
N GLU A 133 0.37 -2.93 -36.96
CA GLU A 133 0.81 -4.21 -36.37
C GLU A 133 1.67 -4.01 -35.12
N GLU A 134 2.61 -3.05 -35.15
CA GLU A 134 3.46 -2.73 -34.01
C GLU A 134 2.64 -2.20 -32.83
N ARG A 135 1.64 -1.38 -33.11
CA ARG A 135 0.73 -0.84 -32.09
C ARG A 135 -0.07 -1.96 -31.41
N ILE A 136 -0.57 -2.93 -32.18
CA ILE A 136 -1.28 -4.09 -31.64
C ILE A 136 -0.37 -4.92 -30.72
N ALA A 137 0.90 -5.13 -31.13
CA ALA A 137 1.87 -5.84 -30.30
C ALA A 137 2.10 -5.14 -28.94
N TRP A 138 2.26 -3.81 -28.94
CA TRP A 138 2.42 -3.05 -27.69
C TRP A 138 1.19 -3.08 -26.79
N ILE A 139 -0.03 -3.06 -27.36
CA ILE A 139 -1.26 -3.23 -26.59
C ILE A 139 -1.26 -4.58 -25.87
N TRP A 140 -0.88 -5.65 -26.56
CA TRP A 140 -0.74 -6.98 -25.94
C TRP A 140 0.32 -7.01 -24.85
N CYS A 141 1.46 -6.35 -25.04
CA CYS A 141 2.49 -6.25 -24.00
C CYS A 141 1.94 -5.59 -22.72
N ILE A 142 1.16 -4.51 -22.84
CA ILE A 142 0.54 -3.83 -21.69
C ILE A 142 -0.48 -4.74 -21.00
N ILE A 143 -1.34 -5.43 -21.77
CA ILE A 143 -2.33 -6.36 -21.23
C ILE A 143 -1.64 -7.49 -20.44
N ILE A 144 -0.58 -8.07 -20.99
CA ILE A 144 0.18 -9.14 -20.33
C ILE A 144 0.85 -8.61 -19.06
N ALA A 145 1.50 -7.43 -19.13
CA ALA A 145 2.15 -6.82 -17.98
C ALA A 145 1.18 -6.56 -16.82
N PHE A 146 -0.07 -6.20 -17.12
CA PHE A 146 -1.14 -6.05 -16.14
C PHE A 146 -1.71 -7.39 -15.65
N ALA A 147 -1.89 -8.38 -16.54
CA ALA A 147 -2.54 -9.64 -16.19
C ALA A 147 -1.69 -10.57 -15.31
N VAL A 148 -0.36 -10.57 -15.47
CA VAL A 148 0.55 -11.45 -14.71
C VAL A 148 0.42 -11.30 -13.19
N PRO A 149 0.51 -10.08 -12.59
CA PRO A 149 0.33 -9.92 -11.14
C PRO A 149 -1.07 -10.34 -10.68
N GLU A 150 -2.12 -10.01 -11.44
CA GLU A 150 -3.51 -10.38 -11.11
C GLU A 150 -3.75 -11.89 -11.17
N PHE A 151 -3.09 -12.59 -12.09
CA PHE A 151 -3.13 -14.04 -12.11
C PHE A 151 -2.43 -14.63 -10.88
N GLY A 152 -1.34 -14.01 -10.43
CA GLY A 152 -0.66 -14.39 -9.19
C GLY A 152 -1.54 -14.20 -7.94
N THR A 153 -2.26 -13.08 -7.84
CA THR A 153 -3.21 -12.84 -6.75
C THR A 153 -4.38 -13.82 -6.79
N LEU A 154 -4.86 -14.17 -7.98
CA LEU A 154 -5.90 -15.17 -8.18
C LEU A 154 -5.44 -16.56 -7.71
N ILE A 155 -4.26 -17.03 -8.13
CA ILE A 155 -3.70 -18.32 -7.68
C ILE A 155 -3.56 -18.34 -6.16
N ARG A 156 -3.02 -17.26 -5.57
CA ARG A 156 -2.90 -17.15 -4.12
C ARG A 156 -4.27 -17.27 -3.45
N SER A 157 -5.28 -16.56 -3.97
CA SER A 157 -6.64 -16.57 -3.41
C SER A 157 -7.27 -17.96 -3.50
N ILE A 158 -7.19 -18.61 -4.67
CA ILE A 158 -7.67 -19.99 -4.88
C ILE A 158 -6.99 -20.97 -3.92
N ARG A 159 -5.66 -20.88 -3.77
CA ARG A 159 -4.91 -21.76 -2.86
C ARG A 159 -5.42 -21.63 -1.45
N ILE A 160 -5.57 -20.40 -0.96
CA ILE A 160 -6.06 -20.22 0.40
C ILE A 160 -7.51 -20.83 0.41
N CYS A 161 -8.39 -20.54 -0.58
CA CYS A 161 -9.80 -20.98 -0.59
C CYS A 161 -9.96 -22.50 -0.45
N ILE A 162 -9.03 -23.26 -1.05
CA ILE A 162 -9.03 -24.72 -1.00
C ILE A 162 -8.43 -25.25 0.31
N PHE A 163 -7.35 -24.64 0.81
CA PHE A 163 -6.53 -25.23 1.88
C PHE A 163 -6.74 -24.62 3.28
N LYS A 164 -7.41 -23.47 3.39
CA LYS A 164 -7.69 -22.81 4.67
C LYS A 164 -9.19 -22.91 5.00
N SER A 165 -9.56 -22.75 6.27
CA SER A 165 -10.97 -22.58 6.67
C SER A 165 -11.37 -21.09 6.60
N TRP A 166 -12.59 -20.81 6.14
CA TRP A 166 -13.07 -19.45 5.81
C TRP A 166 -14.46 -19.23 6.33
N LYS A 167 -14.70 -18.05 6.89
CA LYS A 167 -16.05 -17.56 7.13
C LYS A 167 -16.48 -16.72 5.92
N LYS A 168 -17.64 -17.04 5.34
CA LYS A 168 -18.18 -16.31 4.20
C LYS A 168 -18.48 -14.85 4.60
N PRO A 169 -17.92 -13.84 3.91
CA PRO A 169 -18.24 -12.45 4.20
C PRO A 169 -19.69 -12.14 3.82
N PRO A 170 -20.32 -11.12 4.43
CA PRO A 170 -21.64 -10.68 4.03
C PRO A 170 -21.64 -10.22 2.56
N ALA A 171 -22.73 -10.49 1.84
CA ALA A 171 -22.82 -10.21 0.41
C ALA A 171 -22.64 -8.71 0.08
N SER A 172 -23.03 -7.81 0.99
CA SER A 172 -22.86 -6.37 0.84
C SER A 172 -21.39 -5.94 0.81
N HIS A 173 -20.56 -6.46 1.74
CA HIS A 173 -19.12 -6.17 1.75
C HIS A 173 -18.44 -6.70 0.49
N PHE A 174 -18.81 -7.92 0.08
CA PHE A 174 -18.29 -8.48 -1.16
C PHE A 174 -18.65 -7.63 -2.39
N LEU A 175 -19.91 -7.17 -2.49
CA LEU A 175 -20.36 -6.34 -3.60
C LEU A 175 -19.66 -4.98 -3.64
N LEU A 176 -19.43 -4.36 -2.48
CA LEU A 176 -18.71 -3.09 -2.38
C LEU A 176 -17.24 -3.24 -2.82
N VAL A 177 -16.54 -4.27 -2.33
CA VAL A 177 -15.16 -4.58 -2.73
C VAL A 177 -15.12 -4.83 -4.25
N PHE A 178 -16.04 -5.64 -4.77
CA PHE A 178 -16.11 -5.94 -6.19
C PHE A 178 -16.33 -4.69 -7.05
N LEU A 179 -17.21 -3.77 -6.63
CA LEU A 179 -17.43 -2.50 -7.35
C LEU A 179 -16.21 -1.58 -7.30
N MET A 180 -15.57 -1.44 -6.13
CA MET A 180 -14.40 -0.57 -6.01
C MET A 180 -13.22 -1.09 -6.82
N GLU A 181 -13.00 -2.40 -6.84
CA GLU A 181 -11.92 -2.98 -7.64
C GLU A 181 -12.22 -2.97 -9.14
N THR A 182 -13.47 -3.19 -9.54
CA THR A 182 -13.84 -3.05 -10.96
C THR A 182 -13.66 -1.60 -11.44
N PHE A 183 -14.03 -0.60 -10.63
CA PHE A 183 -13.74 0.80 -10.95
C PHE A 183 -12.25 1.09 -11.01
N HIS A 184 -11.45 0.57 -10.09
CA HIS A 184 -9.99 0.71 -10.13
C HIS A 184 -9.39 0.17 -11.43
N VAL A 185 -9.76 -1.06 -11.81
CA VAL A 185 -9.27 -1.70 -13.05
C VAL A 185 -9.73 -0.94 -14.30
N ILE A 186 -10.99 -0.47 -14.35
CA ILE A 186 -11.48 0.35 -15.46
C ILE A 186 -10.71 1.68 -15.53
N GLY A 187 -10.44 2.30 -14.38
CA GLY A 187 -9.64 3.53 -14.28
C GLY A 187 -8.23 3.32 -14.84
N LEU A 188 -7.56 2.23 -14.47
CA LEU A 188 -6.25 1.89 -15.01
C LEU A 188 -6.30 1.63 -16.51
N ALA A 189 -7.29 0.89 -17.01
CA ALA A 189 -7.44 0.65 -18.45
C ALA A 189 -7.60 1.97 -19.24
N LEU A 190 -8.45 2.89 -18.77
CA LEU A 190 -8.62 4.22 -19.37
C LEU A 190 -7.32 5.04 -19.30
N MET A 191 -6.64 5.02 -18.16
CA MET A 191 -5.40 5.76 -17.96
C MET A 191 -4.32 5.29 -18.96
N PHE A 192 -4.10 3.98 -19.08
CA PHE A 192 -3.00 3.42 -19.89
C PHE A 192 -3.30 3.32 -21.38
N LEU A 193 -4.56 3.06 -21.77
CA LEU A 193 -4.91 2.82 -23.18
C LEU A 193 -5.52 4.04 -23.89
N ALA A 194 -6.05 5.02 -23.15
CA ALA A 194 -6.67 6.21 -23.75
C ALA A 194 -5.94 7.52 -23.38
N VAL A 195 -5.53 7.69 -22.11
CA VAL A 195 -4.92 8.95 -21.65
C VAL A 195 -3.42 9.01 -21.93
N LEU A 196 -2.64 8.04 -21.44
CA LEU A 196 -1.18 8.04 -21.57
C LEU A 196 -0.68 8.07 -23.03
N PRO A 197 -1.30 7.38 -24.00
CA PRO A 197 -0.85 7.42 -25.40
C PRO A 197 -0.98 8.80 -26.05
N GLU A 198 -1.88 9.65 -25.56
CA GLU A 198 -2.11 11.00 -26.06
C GLU A 198 -1.17 12.05 -25.43
N LEU A 199 -0.49 11.67 -24.34
CA LEU A 199 0.43 12.51 -23.58
C LEU A 199 1.88 12.15 -23.90
N ASN A 200 2.78 13.14 -23.75
CA ASN A 200 4.21 12.86 -23.80
C ASN A 200 4.66 12.09 -22.55
N ALA A 201 5.76 11.34 -22.62
CA ALA A 201 6.24 10.54 -21.49
C ALA A 201 6.49 11.37 -20.21
N VAL A 202 6.92 12.63 -20.35
CA VAL A 202 7.11 13.56 -19.23
C VAL A 202 5.77 13.97 -18.61
N GLU A 203 4.78 14.32 -19.44
CA GLU A 203 3.43 14.70 -19.00
C GLU A 203 2.73 13.50 -18.35
N GLY A 204 2.86 12.31 -18.92
CA GLY A 204 2.38 11.05 -18.32
C GLY A 204 3.06 10.75 -16.99
N ALA A 205 4.38 10.95 -16.89
CA ALA A 205 5.10 10.80 -15.62
C ALA A 205 4.59 11.76 -14.54
N MET A 206 4.32 13.02 -14.90
CA MET A 206 3.72 14.00 -13.99
C MET A 206 2.31 13.58 -13.56
N LEU A 207 1.48 13.11 -14.50
CA LEU A 207 0.10 12.70 -14.23
C LEU A 207 0.02 11.49 -13.28
N THR A 208 0.93 10.52 -13.40
CA THR A 208 0.99 9.38 -12.46
C THR A 208 1.33 9.78 -11.02
N ASN A 209 1.88 10.97 -10.78
CA ASN A 209 2.10 11.49 -9.43
C ASN A 209 0.82 12.14 -8.84
N CYS A 210 -0.16 12.49 -9.68
CA CYS A 210 -1.42 13.12 -9.28
C CYS A 210 -2.52 12.11 -8.95
N VAL A 211 -2.24 10.81 -9.05
CA VAL A 211 -3.20 9.75 -8.71
C VAL A 211 -3.63 9.89 -7.25
N CYS A 212 -2.71 10.27 -6.35
CA CYS A 212 -2.92 10.38 -4.89
C CYS A 212 -3.88 11.52 -4.43
N PHE A 213 -4.61 12.17 -5.33
CA PHE A 213 -5.45 13.32 -4.99
C PHE A 213 -6.61 12.94 -4.06
N VAL A 214 -7.36 11.89 -4.40
CA VAL A 214 -8.50 11.44 -3.59
C VAL A 214 -8.03 10.91 -2.23
N PRO A 215 -6.95 10.10 -2.13
CA PRO A 215 -6.33 9.79 -0.85
C PRO A 215 -5.94 11.01 -0.03
N GLY A 216 -5.33 12.01 -0.66
CA GLY A 216 -4.94 13.25 0.00
C GLY A 216 -6.14 14.02 0.54
N LEU A 217 -7.23 14.07 -0.23
CA LEU A 217 -8.46 14.75 0.16
C LEU A 217 -9.12 14.04 1.35
N LEU A 218 -9.25 12.72 1.28
CA LEU A 218 -9.82 11.92 2.36
C LEU A 218 -8.91 11.92 3.61
N GLY A 219 -7.60 11.94 3.44
CA GLY A 219 -6.62 12.06 4.54
C GLY A 219 -6.74 13.41 5.26
N LEU A 220 -6.92 14.50 4.51
CA LEU A 220 -7.17 15.82 5.06
C LEU A 220 -8.49 15.86 5.86
N LEU A 221 -9.54 15.21 5.34
CA LEU A 221 -10.88 15.16 5.96
C LEU A 221 -10.94 14.23 7.19
N SER A 222 -10.17 13.14 7.19
CA SER A 222 -10.13 12.13 8.27
C SER A 222 -9.34 12.58 9.51
N ARG A 223 -8.65 13.73 9.44
CA ARG A 223 -7.72 14.14 10.49
C ARG A 223 -8.43 14.53 11.79
N ASN A 224 -8.38 13.61 12.76
CA ASN A 224 -9.01 13.75 14.07
C ASN A 224 -8.44 14.95 14.86
N LYS A 225 -9.30 15.66 15.61
CA LYS A 225 -9.00 16.92 16.31
C LYS A 225 -8.07 16.76 17.54
N ASN A 226 -7.70 15.54 17.91
CA ASN A 226 -7.25 15.24 19.28
C ASN A 226 -5.72 15.18 19.49
N LYS A 227 -4.88 15.58 18.53
CA LYS A 227 -3.40 15.51 18.70
C LYS A 227 -2.67 16.70 18.07
N ASP A 228 -1.88 17.39 18.90
CA ASP A 228 -0.90 18.46 18.60
C ASP A 228 -1.38 19.57 17.65
N GLU A 229 -2.14 20.53 18.20
CA GLU A 229 -2.67 21.71 17.50
C GLU A 229 -1.60 22.51 16.70
N SER A 230 -0.37 22.65 17.24
CA SER A 230 0.69 23.46 16.61
C SER A 230 1.24 22.86 15.31
N LYS A 231 1.42 21.53 15.25
CA LYS A 231 1.89 20.85 14.02
C LYS A 231 0.73 20.60 13.05
N ARG A 232 -0.51 20.60 13.54
CA ARG A 232 -1.70 20.36 12.72
C ARG A 232 -1.83 21.36 11.59
N PHE A 233 -1.75 22.66 11.88
CA PHE A 233 -1.90 23.70 10.87
C PHE A 233 -0.87 23.59 9.75
N VAL A 234 0.41 23.36 10.10
CA VAL A 234 1.49 23.19 9.12
C VAL A 234 1.23 21.97 8.24
N LEU A 235 0.86 20.83 8.82
CA LEU A 235 0.55 19.63 8.04
C LEU A 235 -0.69 19.83 7.14
N VAL A 236 -1.74 20.50 7.63
CA VAL A 236 -2.93 20.82 6.80
C VAL A 236 -2.54 21.74 5.63
N LEU A 237 -1.67 22.72 5.86
CA LEU A 237 -1.22 23.63 4.80
C LEU A 237 -0.38 22.90 3.75
N ILE A 238 0.48 21.96 4.17
CA ILE A 238 1.21 21.07 3.26
C ILE A 238 0.25 20.19 2.46
N ASP A 239 -0.76 19.60 3.09
CA ASP A 239 -1.77 18.76 2.42
C ASP A 239 -2.58 19.57 1.40
N ILE A 240 -3.00 20.80 1.76
CA ILE A 240 -3.70 21.71 0.83
C ILE A 240 -2.79 22.09 -0.34
N ALA A 241 -1.53 22.42 -0.10
CA ALA A 241 -0.57 22.74 -1.15
C ALA A 241 -0.34 21.53 -2.08
N ALA A 242 -0.23 20.33 -1.52
CA ALA A 242 -0.11 19.10 -2.28
C ALA A 242 -1.37 18.80 -3.11
N LEU A 243 -2.56 19.05 -2.56
CA LEU A 243 -3.82 18.89 -3.29
C LEU A 243 -3.99 19.94 -4.40
N ALA A 244 -3.60 21.18 -4.17
CA ALA A 244 -3.61 22.22 -5.18
C ALA A 244 -2.65 21.89 -6.34
N ALA A 245 -1.45 21.41 -6.02
CA ALA A 245 -0.47 20.96 -7.02
C ALA A 245 -1.00 19.77 -7.83
N GLN A 246 -1.63 18.79 -7.18
CA GLN A 246 -2.20 17.61 -7.85
C GLN A 246 -3.45 17.95 -8.67
N GLY A 247 -4.33 18.82 -8.16
CA GLY A 247 -5.58 19.21 -8.82
C GLY A 247 -5.35 20.10 -10.06
N THR A 248 -4.27 20.89 -10.07
CA THR A 248 -3.92 21.71 -11.24
C THR A 248 -3.74 20.83 -12.49
N SER A 249 -3.10 19.67 -12.35
CA SER A 249 -2.88 18.73 -13.45
C SER A 249 -4.17 18.15 -14.05
N PHE A 250 -5.28 18.10 -13.32
CA PHE A 250 -6.54 17.55 -13.83
C PHE A 250 -7.18 18.43 -14.89
N PHE A 251 -7.06 19.75 -14.72
CA PHE A 251 -7.73 20.73 -15.58
C PHE A 251 -6.76 21.43 -16.53
N LEU A 252 -5.48 21.58 -16.16
CA LEU A 252 -4.50 22.28 -16.96
C LEU A 252 -4.26 21.59 -18.32
N TRP A 253 -4.09 20.26 -18.34
CA TRP A 253 -3.80 19.53 -19.59
C TRP A 253 -4.98 19.51 -20.58
N PRO A 254 -6.23 19.23 -20.16
CA PRO A 254 -7.39 19.34 -21.05
C PRO A 254 -7.63 20.76 -21.56
N LEU A 255 -7.40 21.78 -20.72
CA LEU A 255 -7.65 23.18 -21.06
C LEU A 255 -6.60 23.72 -22.05
N LEU A 256 -5.32 23.45 -21.80
CA LEU A 256 -4.22 23.89 -22.67
C LEU A 256 -4.27 23.25 -24.05
N ASN A 257 -4.76 22.01 -24.15
CA ASN A 257 -4.87 21.24 -25.39
C ASN A 257 -6.33 21.02 -25.79
N SER A 258 -7.12 22.10 -25.84
CA SER A 258 -8.55 22.07 -26.21
C SER A 258 -8.84 21.42 -27.58
N SER A 259 -7.83 21.30 -28.45
CA SER A 259 -7.93 20.60 -29.75
C SER A 259 -8.03 19.07 -29.65
N ARG A 260 -7.79 18.47 -28.48
CA ARG A 260 -7.81 17.01 -28.27
C ARG A 260 -8.83 16.63 -27.19
N PRO A 261 -10.08 16.28 -27.56
CA PRO A 261 -11.13 16.00 -26.59
C PRO A 261 -10.86 14.74 -25.75
N SER A 262 -9.99 13.83 -26.21
CA SER A 262 -9.56 12.64 -25.47
C SER A 262 -8.91 12.96 -24.12
N LEU A 263 -8.29 14.14 -23.95
CA LEU A 263 -7.68 14.51 -22.67
C LEU A 263 -8.71 14.76 -21.56
N TRP A 264 -9.99 14.98 -21.88
CA TRP A 264 -11.04 15.07 -20.85
C TRP A 264 -11.32 13.73 -20.15
N LEU A 265 -10.73 12.63 -20.61
CA LEU A 265 -10.71 11.35 -19.89
C LEU A 265 -9.75 11.37 -18.68
N ILE A 266 -8.91 12.40 -18.52
CA ILE A 266 -7.98 12.54 -17.40
C ILE A 266 -8.72 12.57 -16.03
N PRO A 267 -9.64 13.50 -15.74
CA PRO A 267 -10.34 13.52 -14.46
C PRO A 267 -11.10 12.21 -14.13
N PRO A 268 -11.93 11.63 -15.03
CA PRO A 268 -12.66 10.41 -14.70
C PRO A 268 -11.73 9.20 -14.53
N SER A 269 -10.66 9.07 -15.32
CA SER A 269 -9.69 7.97 -15.14
C SER A 269 -8.98 8.06 -13.78
N LEU A 270 -8.52 9.24 -13.37
CA LEU A 270 -7.83 9.42 -12.09
C LEU A 270 -8.75 9.24 -10.88
N PHE A 271 -10.01 9.65 -11.00
CA PHE A 271 -11.03 9.36 -9.99
C PHE A 271 -11.26 7.85 -9.85
N LEU A 272 -11.42 7.14 -10.95
CA LEU A 272 -11.63 5.69 -10.95
C LEU A 272 -10.40 4.93 -10.42
N VAL A 273 -9.18 5.33 -10.80
CA VAL A 273 -7.95 4.73 -10.24
C VAL A 273 -7.90 4.92 -8.73
N SER A 274 -8.34 6.08 -8.23
CA SER A 274 -8.35 6.36 -6.80
C SER A 274 -9.29 5.46 -5.99
N CYS A 275 -10.29 4.84 -6.62
CA CYS A 275 -11.15 3.86 -5.95
C CYS A 275 -10.34 2.72 -5.34
N GLY A 276 -9.17 2.36 -5.88
CA GLY A 276 -8.33 1.28 -5.33
C GLY A 276 -7.74 1.55 -3.93
N TRP A 277 -7.83 2.78 -3.42
CA TRP A 277 -7.38 3.12 -2.06
C TRP A 277 -8.50 3.26 -1.04
N TRP A 278 -9.72 2.91 -1.41
CA TRP A 278 -10.92 3.04 -0.57
C TRP A 278 -10.75 2.39 0.81
N GLU A 279 -10.05 1.24 0.90
CA GLU A 279 -9.83 0.49 2.15
C GLU A 279 -9.11 1.32 3.22
N ASN A 280 -8.22 2.22 2.82
CA ASN A 280 -7.46 3.06 3.75
C ASN A 280 -8.35 4.10 4.46
N TYR A 281 -9.57 4.32 3.98
CA TYR A 281 -10.50 5.34 4.49
C TYR A 281 -11.71 4.76 5.21
N VAL A 282 -11.88 3.44 5.19
CA VAL A 282 -12.91 2.73 5.95
C VAL A 282 -12.29 2.28 7.27
N SER A 283 -12.26 3.18 8.26
CA SER A 283 -11.83 2.86 9.63
C SER A 283 -13.02 2.93 10.56
N MET A 284 -13.16 2.00 11.50
CA MET A 284 -14.18 2.09 12.57
C MET A 284 -14.03 3.33 13.46
N GLN A 285 -12.94 4.10 13.29
CA GLN A 285 -12.65 5.35 14.00
C GLN A 285 -12.84 6.60 13.11
N SER A 286 -13.19 6.46 11.83
CA SER A 286 -13.66 7.60 11.04
C SER A 286 -15.09 7.96 11.46
N PRO A 287 -15.48 9.25 11.40
CA PRO A 287 -16.85 9.67 11.73
C PRO A 287 -17.91 9.20 10.71
N PHE A 288 -17.55 8.33 9.76
CA PHE A 288 -18.39 7.68 8.77
C PHE A 288 -18.14 6.18 8.81
#